data_AF-A0A066RMK9-F1
#
_entry.id   AF-A0A066RMK9-F1
#
_cell.length_a   1.000
_cell.length_b   1.000
_cell.length_c   1.000
_cell.angle_alpha   90.00
_cell.angle_beta   90.00
_cell.angle_gamma   90.00
#
_symmetry.space_group_name_H-M   'P 1'
#
loop_
_entity.id
_entity.type
_entity.pdbx_description
1 polymer ?
#
loop_
_entity_poly.entity_id
_entity_poly.type
_entity_poly.pdbx_seq_one_letter_code
_entity_poly.pdbx_strand_id
1 'polypeptide(L)'
;MDFSDYLDNVLKQRQQQAGQPAKQKQQPHWLQQRQEDKTSQSLARDALAKAQEDASVRAEHETKANHIRMNGRYMTEEEAQAKVQLQSQAAPANPDRIAYIQNLKKSLRSKKYRSS
;
A
#
# COMPACT_ATOMS: atom_id res chain seq x y z
N MET A 1 36.66 -39.18 -3.21
CA MET A 1 36.83 -37.73 -3.47
C MET A 1 36.49 -37.04 -2.18
N ASP A 2 37.51 -36.51 -1.52
CA ASP A 2 37.35 -35.88 -0.22
C ASP A 2 36.79 -34.47 -0.40
N PHE A 3 36.09 -33.93 0.60
CA PHE A 3 35.46 -32.60 0.49
C PHE A 3 36.48 -31.49 0.17
N SER A 4 37.71 -31.67 0.65
CA SER A 4 38.85 -30.80 0.38
C SER A 4 39.19 -30.73 -1.13
N ASP A 5 39.17 -31.87 -1.83
CA ASP A 5 39.44 -31.91 -3.28
C ASP A 5 38.37 -31.18 -4.09
N TYR A 6 37.13 -31.19 -3.61
CA TYR A 6 36.02 -30.48 -4.24
C TYR A 6 36.19 -28.96 -4.12
N LEU A 7 36.57 -28.46 -2.94
CA LEU A 7 36.80 -27.02 -2.73
C LEU A 7 37.95 -26.49 -3.57
N ASP A 8 39.05 -27.25 -3.68
CA ASP A 8 40.19 -26.87 -4.51
C ASP A 8 39.84 -26.81 -6.00
N ASN A 9 39.00 -27.73 -6.47
CA ASN A 9 38.52 -27.72 -7.85
C ASN A 9 37.59 -26.52 -8.13
N VAL A 10 36.72 -26.16 -7.18
CA VAL A 10 35.84 -24.98 -7.30
C VAL A 10 36.66 -23.69 -7.32
N LEU A 11 37.69 -23.58 -6.47
CA LEU A 11 38.60 -22.42 -6.45
C LEU A 11 39.39 -22.29 -7.76
N LYS A 12 39.89 -23.40 -8.31
CA LYS A 12 40.57 -23.42 -9.62
C LYS A 12 39.66 -22.99 -10.76
N GLN A 13 38.42 -23.47 -10.82
CA GLN A 13 37.46 -23.04 -11.85
C GLN A 13 37.16 -21.54 -11.78
N ARG A 14 37.05 -20.99 -10.57
CA ARG A 14 36.80 -19.56 -10.36
C ARG A 14 37.96 -18.70 -10.86
N GLN A 15 39.20 -19.09 -10.58
CA GLN A 15 40.38 -18.38 -11.10
C GLN A 15 40.49 -18.47 -12.62
N GLN A 16 40.18 -19.62 -13.22
CA GLN A 16 40.21 -19.78 -14.68
C GLN A 16 39.16 -18.91 -15.40
N GLN A 17 38.00 -18.67 -14.78
CA GLN A 17 37.01 -17.74 -15.32
C GLN A 17 37.41 -16.27 -15.16
N ALA A 18 38.15 -15.93 -14.11
CA ALA A 18 38.63 -14.56 -13.88
C ALA A 18 39.77 -14.14 -14.83
N GLY A 19 40.53 -15.09 -15.39
CA GLY A 19 41.64 -14.84 -16.30
C GLY A 19 41.29 -14.81 -17.80
N GLN A 20 40.05 -15.14 -18.17
CA GLN A 20 39.58 -15.02 -19.55
C GLN A 20 39.14 -13.58 -19.79
N PRO A 21 39.68 -12.85 -20.79
CA PRO A 21 39.09 -11.57 -21.17
C PRO A 21 37.63 -11.85 -21.53
N ALA A 22 36.71 -11.16 -20.85
CA ALA A 22 35.29 -11.25 -21.14
C ALA A 22 35.12 -10.94 -22.63
N LYS A 23 35.03 -11.97 -23.47
CA LYS A 23 34.59 -11.81 -24.85
C LYS A 23 33.26 -11.11 -24.72
N GLN A 24 33.21 -9.84 -25.11
CA GLN A 24 31.99 -9.07 -25.24
C GLN A 24 31.09 -9.88 -26.17
N LYS A 25 30.28 -10.77 -25.57
CA LYS A 25 29.16 -11.38 -26.23
C LYS A 25 28.24 -10.21 -26.46
N GLN A 26 28.32 -9.62 -27.65
CA GLN A 26 27.29 -8.74 -28.15
C GLN A 26 25.98 -9.46 -27.83
N GLN A 27 25.18 -8.86 -26.96
CA GLN A 27 23.90 -9.45 -26.62
C GLN A 27 23.16 -9.64 -27.95
N PRO A 28 22.58 -10.81 -28.18
CA PRO A 28 21.97 -11.08 -29.46
C PRO A 28 20.83 -10.07 -29.68
N HIS A 29 20.66 -9.61 -30.91
CA HIS A 29 19.83 -8.44 -31.23
C HIS A 29 18.39 -8.55 -30.69
N TRP A 30 17.84 -9.76 -30.58
CA TRP A 30 16.53 -10.04 -29.99
C TRP A 30 16.41 -9.72 -28.49
N LEU A 31 17.52 -9.75 -27.74
CA LEU A 31 17.58 -9.36 -26.33
C LEU A 31 17.60 -7.84 -26.18
N GLN A 32 18.29 -7.12 -27.08
CA GLN A 32 18.23 -5.67 -27.19
C GLN A 32 16.84 -5.19 -27.61
N GLN A 33 16.24 -5.84 -28.61
CA GLN A 33 14.91 -5.49 -29.09
C GLN A 33 13.82 -5.74 -28.04
N ARG A 34 13.98 -6.76 -27.18
CA ARG A 34 13.08 -7.01 -26.03
C ARG A 34 13.24 -5.98 -24.91
N GLN A 35 14.38 -5.29 -24.82
CA GLN A 35 14.54 -4.14 -23.91
C GLN A 35 13.87 -2.88 -24.45
N GLU A 36 13.84 -2.72 -25.77
CA GLU A 36 13.18 -1.60 -26.46
C GLU A 36 11.65 -1.80 -26.53
N ASP A 37 11.18 -3.01 -26.81
CA ASP A 37 9.76 -3.39 -26.78
C ASP A 37 9.34 -3.88 -25.40
N LYS A 38 9.25 -2.96 -24.43
CA LYS A 38 8.46 -3.22 -23.22
C LYS A 38 6.98 -3.30 -23.62
N THR A 39 6.53 -4.48 -24.03
CA THR A 39 5.09 -4.76 -24.21
C THR A 39 4.32 -4.34 -22.96
N SER A 40 3.02 -4.01 -23.10
CA SER A 40 2.18 -3.55 -21.98
C SER A 40 2.24 -4.46 -20.74
N GLN A 41 2.51 -5.76 -20.96
CA GLN A 41 2.67 -6.76 -19.91
C GLN A 41 3.98 -6.63 -19.13
N SER A 42 5.12 -6.37 -19.78
CA SER A 42 6.38 -6.16 -19.06
C SER A 42 6.36 -4.86 -18.26
N LEU A 43 5.75 -3.80 -18.80
CA LEU A 43 5.56 -2.54 -18.07
C LEU A 43 4.67 -2.74 -16.84
N ALA A 44 3.59 -3.53 -16.96
CA ALA A 44 2.71 -3.85 -15.84
C ALA A 44 3.42 -4.67 -14.75
N ARG A 45 4.30 -5.61 -15.14
CA ARG A 45 5.10 -6.40 -14.19
C ARG A 45 6.11 -5.53 -13.45
N ASP A 46 6.81 -4.66 -14.16
CA ASP A 46 7.76 -3.71 -13.56
C ASP A 46 7.05 -2.74 -12.61
N ALA A 47 5.87 -2.23 -13.01
CA ALA A 47 5.06 -1.35 -12.16
C ALA A 47 4.55 -2.06 -10.91
N LEU A 48 4.15 -3.33 -11.02
CA LEU A 48 3.71 -4.12 -9.86
C LEU A 48 4.88 -4.39 -8.91
N ALA A 49 6.04 -4.79 -9.43
CA ALA A 49 7.24 -5.02 -8.61
C ALA A 49 7.63 -3.75 -7.85
N LYS A 50 7.65 -2.60 -8.55
CA LYS A 50 7.91 -1.31 -7.93
C LYS A 50 6.87 -0.96 -6.85
N ALA A 51 5.59 -1.18 -7.11
CA ALA A 51 4.54 -0.93 -6.13
C ALA A 51 4.69 -1.83 -4.88
N GLN A 52 5.16 -3.06 -5.03
CA GLN A 52 5.44 -3.96 -3.91
C GLN A 52 6.63 -3.49 -3.08
N GLU A 53 7.72 -3.05 -3.72
CA GLU A 53 8.88 -2.45 -3.04
C GLU A 53 8.48 -1.16 -2.31
N ASP A 54 7.73 -0.27 -2.98
CA ASP A 54 7.26 0.95 -2.34
C ASP A 54 6.30 0.68 -1.17
N ALA A 55 5.52 -0.40 -1.24
CA ALA A 55 4.63 -0.83 -0.17
C ALA A 55 5.39 -1.44 1.00
N SER A 56 6.46 -2.22 0.76
CA SER A 56 7.27 -2.78 1.84
C SER A 56 7.99 -1.69 2.62
N VAL A 57 8.60 -0.73 1.92
CA VAL A 57 9.26 0.42 2.55
C VAL A 57 8.27 1.24 3.38
N ARG A 58 7.06 1.49 2.87
CA ARG A 58 6.01 2.17 3.63
C ARG A 58 5.56 1.40 4.85
N ALA A 59 5.34 0.09 4.72
CA ALA A 59 4.93 -0.75 5.85
C ALA A 59 5.99 -0.76 6.97
N GLU A 60 7.27 -0.79 6.64
CA GLU A 60 8.35 -0.68 7.63
C GLU A 60 8.34 0.64 8.39
N HIS A 61 7.97 1.74 7.72
CA HIS A 61 7.84 3.05 8.35
C HIS A 61 6.56 3.14 9.20
N GLU A 62 5.42 2.75 8.62
CA GLU A 62 4.12 2.79 9.28
C GLU A 62 4.10 1.93 10.54
N THR A 63 4.59 0.69 10.49
CA THR A 63 4.59 -0.22 11.65
C THR A 63 5.38 0.30 12.86
N LYS A 64 6.39 1.14 12.63
CA LYS A 64 7.20 1.75 13.69
C LYS A 64 6.63 3.07 14.20
N ALA A 65 5.70 3.67 13.48
CA ALA A 65 5.07 4.91 13.87
C ALA A 65 4.09 4.72 15.04
N ASN A 66 3.86 5.79 15.79
CA ASN A 66 2.81 5.80 16.79
C ASN A 66 1.44 5.81 16.11
N HIS A 67 0.57 4.90 16.54
CA HIS A 67 -0.80 4.80 16.03
C HIS A 67 -1.80 5.18 17.10
N ILE A 68 -2.80 5.96 16.71
CA ILE A 68 -3.92 6.35 17.56
C ILE A 68 -5.18 5.61 17.10
N ARG A 69 -6.02 5.20 18.06
CA ARG A 69 -7.30 4.56 17.78
C ARG A 69 -8.39 5.61 17.61
N MET A 70 -8.96 5.72 16.41
CA MET A 70 -10.10 6.58 16.11
C MET A 70 -11.25 5.81 15.48
N ASN A 71 -12.46 5.93 16.01
CA ASN A 71 -13.68 5.26 15.54
C ASN A 71 -13.49 3.74 15.31
N GLY A 72 -12.72 3.08 16.18
CA GLY A 72 -12.46 1.64 16.12
C GLY A 72 -11.32 1.21 15.19
N ARG A 73 -10.67 2.12 14.46
CA ARG A 73 -9.51 1.83 13.59
C ARG A 73 -8.24 2.47 14.14
N TYR A 74 -7.09 1.81 13.96
CA TYR A 74 -5.78 2.41 14.21
C TYR A 74 -5.32 3.14 12.95
N MET A 75 -4.76 4.33 13.14
CA MET A 75 -4.25 5.20 12.08
C MET A 75 -3.08 6.00 12.63
N THR A 76 -2.22 6.48 11.74
CA THR A 76 -1.11 7.33 12.14
C THR A 76 -1.62 8.69 12.61
N GLU A 77 -0.79 9.45 13.32
CA GLU A 77 -1.17 10.79 13.81
C GLU A 77 -1.50 11.73 12.65
N GLU A 78 -0.75 11.66 11.56
CA GLU A 78 -0.97 12.46 10.34
C GLU A 78 -2.32 12.14 9.69
N GLU A 79 -2.65 10.85 9.54
CA GLU A 79 -3.93 10.41 9.01
C GLU A 79 -5.11 10.84 9.90
N ALA A 80 -4.92 10.78 11.22
CA ALA A 80 -5.92 11.22 12.16
C ALA A 80 -6.20 12.72 12.01
N GLN A 81 -5.16 13.55 11.90
CA GLN A 81 -5.27 14.98 11.68
C GLN A 81 -5.93 15.30 10.32
N ALA A 82 -5.50 14.63 9.26
CA ALA A 82 -6.09 14.79 7.93
C ALA A 82 -7.58 14.45 7.94
N LYS A 83 -7.97 13.40 8.66
CA LYS A 83 -9.38 13.01 8.81
C LYS A 83 -10.20 14.04 9.57
N VAL A 84 -9.64 14.69 10.58
CA VAL A 84 -10.31 15.79 11.30
C VAL A 84 -10.47 17.00 10.39
N GLN A 85 -9.46 17.35 9.60
CA GLN A 85 -9.55 18.46 8.64
C GLN A 85 -10.57 18.20 7.52
N LEU A 86 -10.69 16.93 7.09
CA LEU A 86 -11.68 16.49 6.10
C LEU A 86 -13.11 16.41 6.65
N GLN A 87 -13.32 16.50 7.97
CA GLN A 87 -14.67 16.67 8.51
C GLN A 87 -15.16 18.08 8.13
N SER A 88 -15.79 18.18 6.96
CA SER A 88 -16.54 19.35 6.59
C SER A 88 -17.59 19.63 7.67
N GLN A 89 -17.78 20.91 7.99
CA GLN A 89 -18.78 21.32 8.95
C GLN A 89 -20.13 20.70 8.55
N ALA A 90 -20.72 19.94 9.47
CA ALA A 90 -22.01 19.32 9.24
C ALA A 90 -23.00 20.41 8.80
N ALA A 91 -23.68 20.18 7.67
CA ALA A 91 -24.66 21.14 7.17
C ALA A 91 -25.64 21.50 8.30
N PRO A 92 -25.96 22.79 8.49
CA PRO A 92 -26.85 23.21 9.56
C PRO A 92 -28.19 22.47 9.42
N ALA A 93 -28.70 21.97 10.54
CA ALA A 93 -29.93 21.20 10.55
C ALA A 93 -31.10 22.04 10.00
N ASN A 94 -31.86 21.47 9.06
CA ASN A 94 -32.99 22.17 8.44
C ASN A 94 -34.03 22.58 9.52
N PRO A 95 -34.35 23.88 9.67
CA PRO A 95 -35.23 24.38 10.74
C PRO A 95 -36.66 23.82 10.65
N ASP A 96 -37.18 23.61 9.44
CA ASP A 96 -38.52 23.04 9.24
C ASP A 96 -38.58 21.59 9.71
N ARG A 97 -37.51 20.83 9.45
CA ARG A 97 -37.38 19.44 9.92
C ARG A 97 -37.35 19.39 11.44
N ILE A 98 -36.69 20.34 12.10
CA ILE A 98 -36.65 20.43 13.57
C ILE A 98 -38.03 20.76 14.11
N ALA A 99 -38.72 21.75 13.55
CA ALA A 99 -40.07 22.14 13.95
C ALA A 99 -41.05 20.97 13.81
N TYR A 100 -40.98 20.24 12.69
CA TYR A 100 -41.77 19.04 12.46
C TYR A 100 -41.51 17.96 13.53
N ILE A 101 -40.24 17.65 13.83
CA ILE A 101 -39.87 16.66 14.86
C ILE A 101 -40.42 17.07 16.24
N GLN A 102 -40.35 18.36 16.60
CA GLN A 102 -40.88 18.86 17.86
C GLN A 102 -42.41 18.69 17.94
N ASN A 103 -43.12 19.01 16.87
CA ASN A 103 -44.58 18.81 16.79
C ASN A 103 -44.95 17.32 16.89
N LEU A 104 -44.19 16.45 16.25
CA LEU A 104 -44.36 14.99 16.32
C LEU A 104 -44.16 14.47 17.75
N LYS A 105 -43.10 14.92 18.44
CA LYS A 105 -42.85 14.57 19.84
C LYS A 105 -44.01 14.99 20.75
N LYS A 106 -44.56 16.20 20.55
CA LYS A 106 -45.74 16.69 21.31
C LYS A 106 -46.97 15.82 21.06
N SER A 107 -47.25 15.51 19.80
CA SER A 107 -48.39 14.68 19.37
C SER A 107 -48.29 13.23 19.89
N LEU A 108 -47.10 12.63 19.85
CA LEU A 108 -46.87 11.28 20.38
C LEU A 108 -47.02 11.23 21.89
N ARG A 109 -46.53 12.26 22.59
CA ARG A 109 -46.67 12.38 24.04
C ARG A 109 -48.16 12.46 24.42
N SER A 110 -48.94 13.32 23.76
CA SER A 110 -50.38 13.44 24.05
C SER A 110 -51.17 12.18 23.69
N LYS A 111 -50.81 11.46 22.61
CA LYS A 111 -51.40 10.15 22.30
C LYS A 111 -51.10 9.10 23.37
N LYS A 112 -49.86 9.01 23.85
CA LYS A 112 -49.46 8.04 24.89
C LYS A 112 -50.23 8.23 26.20
N TYR A 113 -50.51 9.47 26.59
CA TYR A 113 -51.28 9.77 27.80
C TYR A 113 -52.81 9.74 27.59
N ARG A 114 -53.31 9.66 26.35
CA ARG A 114 -54.74 9.49 26.05
C ARG A 114 -55.18 8.04 25.90
N SER A 115 -54.23 7.11 25.73
CA SER A 115 -54.49 5.67 25.64
C SER A 115 -54.16 4.91 26.94
N SER A 116 -54.02 5.64 28.06
CA SER A 116 -53.92 5.11 29.44
C SER A 116 -55.17 5.52 30.19
#